data_AF-V9IJG9-F1
#
_entry.id   AF-V9IJG9-F1
#
_cell.length_a   1.000
_cell.length_b   1.000
_cell.length_c   1.000
_cell.angle_alpha   90.00
_cell.angle_beta   90.00
_cell.angle_gamma   90.00
#
_symmetry.space_group_name_H-M   'P 1'
#
loop_
_entity.id
_entity.type
_entity.pdbx_description
1 polymer ?
#
loop_
_entity_poly.entity_id
_entity_poly.type
_entity_poly.pdbx_seq_one_letter_code
_entity_poly.pdbx_strand_id
1 'polypeptide(L)' 'MPYTNYTFEFKGIIDYIFYSKQSMVPLGLLGPLSADWFKEHKVVGCPHPHVPSDHFPLLVELEMTPTVGTSNGLISRR' A
#
# COMPACT_ATOMS: atom_id res chain seq x y z
N MET A 1 -3.56 -5.28 -4.85
CA MET A 1 -4.63 -4.26 -4.88
C MET A 1 -5.01 -4.00 -6.33
N PRO A 2 -6.22 -4.38 -6.80
CA PRO A 2 -6.65 -4.12 -8.18
C PRO A 2 -7.05 -2.66 -8.44
N TYR A 3 -7.36 -1.90 -7.38
CA TYR A 3 -7.75 -0.50 -7.42
C TYR A 3 -7.44 0.14 -6.06
N THR A 4 -7.19 1.44 -6.07
CA THR A 4 -7.08 2.28 -4.86
C THR A 4 -8.22 3.27 -4.78
N ASN A 5 -8.78 3.70 -5.92
CA ASN A 5 -10.07 4.38 -6.00
C ASN A 5 -11.13 3.46 -6.62
N TYR A 6 -12.31 3.42 -6.02
CA TYR A 6 -13.42 2.58 -6.44
C TYR A 6 -14.73 3.34 -6.38
N THR A 7 -15.07 4.05 -7.46
CA THR A 7 -16.38 4.67 -7.67
C THR A 7 -17.17 3.87 -8.70
N PHE A 8 -18.42 4.25 -8.97
CA PHE A 8 -19.22 3.60 -10.01
C PHE A 8 -18.58 3.77 -11.40
N GLU A 9 -18.18 5.00 -11.73
CA GLU A 9 -17.68 5.40 -13.06
C GLU A 9 -16.18 5.13 -13.25
N PHE A 10 -15.39 5.22 -12.18
CA PHE A 10 -13.94 5.03 -12.24
C PHE A 10 -13.45 4.02 -11.20
N LYS A 11 -12.65 3.08 -11.67
CA LYS A 11 -11.96 2.09 -10.83
C LYS A 11 -10.53 2.01 -11.32
N GLY A 12 -9.57 2.33 -10.45
CA GLY A 12 -8.18 2.42 -10.88
C GLY A 12 -7.20 2.62 -9.74
N ILE A 13 -5.92 2.53 -10.07
CA ILE A 13 -4.81 2.80 -9.15
C ILE A 13 -4.36 4.23 -9.39
N ILE A 14 -4.67 5.11 -8.44
CA ILE A 14 -4.27 6.53 -8.46
C ILE A 14 -3.56 6.97 -7.18
N ASP A 15 -3.40 6.06 -6.21
CA ASP A 15 -2.69 6.29 -4.96
C ASP A 15 -1.45 5.41 -4.89
N TYR A 16 -0.35 5.96 -4.40
CA TYR A 16 0.95 5.29 -4.37
C TYR A 16 1.74 5.67 -3.13
N ILE A 17 2.46 4.70 -2.56
CA ILE A 17 3.53 4.94 -1.58
C ILE A 17 4.85 4.64 -2.28
N PHE A 18 5.63 5.68 -2.58
CA PHE A 18 6.98 5.54 -3.10
C PHE A 18 7.99 5.47 -1.95
N TYR A 19 9.06 4.69 -2.13
CA TYR A 19 10.12 4.55 -1.15
C TYR A 19 11.50 4.44 -1.82
N SER A 20 12.55 4.77 -1.07
CA SER A 20 13.93 4.69 -1.55
C SER A 20 14.46 3.26 -1.53
N LYS A 21 14.52 2.61 -2.70
CA LYS A 21 14.95 1.21 -2.81
C LYS A 21 16.35 0.92 -2.24
N GLN A 22 17.22 1.93 -2.17
CA GLN A 22 18.59 1.78 -1.65
C GLN A 22 18.65 1.66 -0.12
N SER A 23 17.66 2.17 0.59
CA SER A 23 17.68 2.28 2.05
C SER A 23 16.44 1.72 2.73
N MET A 24 15.46 1.25 1.96
CA MET A 24 14.19 0.74 2.48
C MET A 24 13.78 -0.55 1.77
N VAL A 25 13.29 -1.51 2.55
CA VAL A 25 12.80 -2.81 2.08
C VAL A 25 11.36 -3.02 2.58
N PRO A 26 10.38 -3.30 1.70
CA PRO A 26 9.04 -3.68 2.12
C PRO A 26 9.04 -5.06 2.78
N LEU A 27 8.57 -5.13 4.01
CA LEU A 27 8.39 -6.38 4.76
C LEU A 27 6.99 -6.95 4.53
N GLY A 28 5.99 -6.08 4.44
CA GLY A 28 4.58 -6.48 4.32
C GLY A 28 3.73 -5.41 3.65
N LEU A 29 2.68 -5.86 2.96
CA LEU A 29 1.70 -5.01 2.30
C LEU A 29 0.30 -5.44 2.74
N LEU A 30 -0.55 -4.46 3.03
CA LEU A 30 -1.97 -4.74 3.22
C LEU A 30 -2.59 -5.16 1.89
N GLY A 31 -3.19 -6.35 1.89
CA GLY A 31 -3.91 -6.88 0.73
C GLY A 31 -5.21 -6.11 0.44
N PRO A 32 -5.88 -6.42 -0.68
CA PRO A 32 -7.17 -5.83 -1.00
C PRO A 32 -8.28 -6.25 -0.04
N LEU A 33 -9.30 -5.39 0.04
CA LEU A 33 -10.59 -5.79 0.59
C LEU A 33 -11.16 -6.96 -0.22
N SER A 34 -11.94 -7.81 0.45
CA SER A 34 -12.51 -9.01 -0.17
C SER A 34 -13.42 -8.68 -1.35
N ALA A 35 -13.06 -9.13 -2.54
CA ALA A 35 -13.89 -8.97 -3.74
C ALA A 35 -15.23 -9.70 -3.61
N ASP A 36 -15.25 -10.83 -2.88
CA ASP A 36 -16.47 -11.60 -2.63
C ASP A 36 -17.45 -10.80 -1.78
N TRP A 37 -16.97 -10.09 -0.75
CA TRP A 37 -17.83 -9.23 0.07
C TRP A 37 -18.50 -8.14 -0.78
N PHE A 38 -17.75 -7.50 -1.69
CA PHE A 38 -18.29 -6.50 -2.61
C PHE A 38 -19.35 -7.10 -3.54
N LYS A 39 -19.12 -8.32 -4.05
CA LYS A 39 -20.07 -9.03 -4.92
C LYS A 39 -21.35 -9.41 -4.17
N GLU A 40 -21.23 -9.99 -2.99
CA GLU A 40 -22.35 -10.44 -2.15
C GLU A 40 -23.24 -9.27 -1.72
N HIS A 41 -22.63 -8.14 -1.36
CA HIS A 41 -23.33 -6.94 -0.90
C HIS A 41 -23.66 -5.96 -2.04
N LYS A 42 -23.36 -6.33 -3.29
CA LYS A 42 -23.63 -5.53 -4.50
C LYS A 42 -23.03 -4.12 -4.44
N VAL A 43 -21.84 -3.99 -3.88
CA VAL A 43 -21.12 -2.72 -3.75
C VAL A 43 -20.43 -2.39 -5.09
N VAL A 44 -21.09 -1.53 -5.88
CA VAL A 44 -20.63 -1.14 -7.22
C VAL A 44 -19.73 0.11 -7.25
N GLY A 45 -19.63 0.80 -6.11
CA GLY A 45 -18.79 1.98 -5.88
C GLY A 45 -18.79 2.35 -4.38
N CYS A 46 -17.83 3.18 -4.00
CA CYS A 46 -17.68 3.78 -2.68
C CYS A 46 -17.69 5.32 -2.83
N PRO A 47 -17.96 6.10 -1.75
CA PRO A 47 -18.21 5.67 -0.37
C PRO A 47 -19.51 4.86 -0.21
N HIS A 48 -19.56 4.02 0.83
CA HIS A 48 -20.64 3.11 1.19
C HIS A 48 -20.86 3.17 2.73
N PRO A 49 -22.03 2.87 3.30
CA PRO A 49 -22.24 2.94 4.75
C PRO A 49 -21.20 2.19 5.62
N HIS A 50 -20.59 1.14 5.08
CA HIS A 50 -19.51 0.38 5.73
C HIS A 50 -18.09 0.70 5.21
N VAL A 51 -17.97 1.59 4.22
CA VAL A 51 -16.70 2.02 3.63
C VAL A 51 -16.72 3.55 3.47
N PRO A 52 -16.09 4.30 4.38
CA PRO A 52 -16.33 5.75 4.50
C PRO A 52 -15.66 6.61 3.42
N SER A 53 -14.83 6.04 2.54
CA SER A 53 -14.14 6.73 1.45
C SER A 53 -14.26 5.92 0.16
N ASP A 54 -14.21 6.60 -0.98
CA ASP A 54 -14.02 6.02 -2.31
C ASP A 54 -12.57 5.59 -2.58
N HIS A 55 -11.64 5.96 -1.71
CA HIS A 55 -10.26 5.48 -1.72
C HIS A 55 -10.02 4.41 -0.64
N PHE A 56 -9.32 3.34 -1.01
CA PHE A 56 -8.87 2.31 -0.08
C PHE A 56 -7.47 2.61 0.45
N PRO A 57 -7.24 2.40 1.76
CA PRO A 57 -5.96 2.72 2.37
C PRO A 57 -4.85 1.84 1.82
N LEU A 58 -3.72 2.46 1.52
CA LEU A 58 -2.45 1.77 1.33
C LEU A 58 -1.73 1.70 2.67
N LEU A 59 -1.30 0.51 3.05
CA LEU A 59 -0.49 0.28 4.24
C LEU A 59 0.67 -0.64 3.86
N VAL A 60 1.87 -0.21 4.23
CA VAL A 60 3.13 -0.93 4.00
C VAL A 60 3.95 -0.91 5.29
N GLU A 61 4.55 -2.04 5.60
CA GLU A 61 5.62 -2.14 6.60
C GLU A 61 6.96 -2.05 5.87
N LEU A 62 7.80 -1.08 6.26
CA LEU A 62 9.11 -0.86 5.67
C LEU A 62 10.20 -1.06 6.72
N GLU A 63 11.21 -1.84 6.39
CA GLU A 63 12.48 -1.86 7.12
C GLU A 63 13.42 -0.81 6.52
N MET A 64 14.05 0.01 7.36
CA MET A 64 15.06 0.97 6.93
C MET A 64 16.46 0.42 7.19
N THR A 65 17.24 0.21 6.13
CA THR A 65 18.66 -0.12 6.21
C THR A 65 19.48 1.17 6.17
N PRO A 66 20.34 1.44 7.17
CA PRO A 66 21.25 2.57 7.11
C PRO A 66 22.13 2.43 5.86
N THR A 67 22.11 3.42 4.97
CA THR A 67 23.17 3.53 3.97
C THR A 67 24.42 3.88 4.74
N VAL A 68 25.31 2.91 4.92
CA VAL A 68 26.67 3.17 5.39
C VAL A 68 27.34 4.00 4.29
N GLY A 69 27.08 5.31 4.28
CA GLY A 69 27.94 6.24 3.57
C GLY A 69 29.31 6.01 4.15
N THR A 70 30.22 5.49 3.32
CA THR A 70 31.62 5.16 3.62
C THR A 70 32.12 5.87 4.87
N SER A 71 31.86 5.29 6.03
CA SER A 71 32.26 5.86 7.31
C SER A 71 33.66 5.33 7.52
N ASN A 72 34.65 6.02 6.94
CA ASN A 72 36.08 5.91 7.17
C ASN A 72 36.54 4.64 7.91
N GLY A 73 36.28 3.45 7.33
CA GLY A 73 36.91 2.20 7.73
C GLY A 73 36.20 1.26 8.72
N LEU A 74 35.02 1.52 9.28
CA LEU A 74 34.44 0.57 10.25
C LEU A 74 32.91 0.59 10.29
N ILE A 75 32.22 -0.39 9.67
CA ILE A 75 30.92 -0.92 10.18
C ILE A 75 30.85 -2.44 9.97
N SER A 76 30.37 -3.10 11.03
CA SER A 76 30.39 -4.52 11.38
C SER A 76 29.59 -5.44 10.44
N ARG A 77 30.14 -6.64 10.21
CA ARG A 77 29.45 -7.78 9.61
C ARG A 77 28.26 -8.20 10.47
N ARG A 78 27.11 -8.40 9.85
CA ARG A 78 26.19 -9.50 10.14
C ARG A 78 25.64 -10.04 8.84
#